data_AF-A0AAQ2UTJ1-F1
#
_entry.id   AF-A0AAQ2UTJ1-F1
#
_cell.length_a   1.000
_cell.length_b   1.000
_cell.length_c   1.000
_cell.angle_alpha   90.00
_cell.angle_beta   90.00
_cell.angle_gamma   90.00
#
_symmetry.space_group_name_H-M   'P 1'
#
loop_
_entity.id
_entity.type
_entity.pdbx_description
1 polymer ?
#
loop_
_entity_poly.entity_id
_entity_poly.type
_entity_poly.pdbx_seq_one_letter_code
_entity_poly.pdbx_strand_id
1 'polypeptide(L)'
;MNDIPVKKTSDRSFLIVSISLTTAIFNFIWWLYLNINGNLENLFSQGQQSELSLLYTISLSVSIFIGLNKIISTHWQLIPISVALAVAYYIGNQQNWKIMLLLLLFPVFLILLPLKKLHLISIYGLLDISFMAGFVLPSVLLYLQKGRLTKDFLNSLLLLTLTFTFFLAGIFISSKIQKFLISLVSGTALIVICSINDHNLWFFGNIILIVLTWLFLNKLTLRQKYRLPFFSLIMLFSICLAMFQINA
;
A
#
# COMPACT_ATOMS: atom_id res chain seq x y z
N MET A 1 -11.50 44.87 10.81
CA MET A 1 -11.13 43.54 10.28
C MET A 1 -11.52 42.53 11.34
N ASN A 2 -12.56 41.75 11.09
CA ASN A 2 -13.04 40.75 12.04
C ASN A 2 -12.06 39.57 12.04
N ASP A 3 -11.37 39.39 13.16
CA ASP A 3 -10.65 38.15 13.46
C ASP A 3 -11.68 37.03 13.60
N ILE A 4 -11.89 36.29 12.51
CA ILE A 4 -12.65 35.05 12.54
C ILE A 4 -11.83 34.07 13.38
N PRO A 5 -12.30 33.66 14.58
CA PRO A 5 -11.58 32.67 15.36
C PRO A 5 -11.61 31.35 14.59
N VAL A 6 -10.47 30.93 14.06
CA VAL A 6 -10.30 29.60 13.46
C VAL A 6 -10.54 28.59 14.57
N LYS A 7 -11.75 28.05 14.61
CA LYS A 7 -12.20 27.05 15.58
C LYS A 7 -11.24 25.87 15.51
N LYS A 8 -10.43 25.68 16.55
CA LYS A 8 -9.45 24.58 16.71
C LYS A 8 -10.15 23.25 17.02
N THR A 9 -11.20 22.93 16.26
CA THR A 9 -12.09 21.79 16.47
C THR A 9 -12.19 20.98 15.18
N SER A 10 -11.23 20.08 14.90
CA SER A 10 -11.41 18.91 14.01
C SER A 10 -10.12 18.06 13.84
N ASP A 11 -9.29 17.88 14.88
CA ASP A 11 -8.10 17.01 14.73
C ASP A 11 -8.43 15.52 14.88
N ARG A 12 -9.32 15.15 15.82
CA ARG A 12 -9.71 13.75 16.05
C ARG A 12 -10.61 13.17 14.96
N SER A 13 -11.66 13.88 14.56
CA SER A 13 -12.57 13.46 13.48
C SER A 13 -11.82 13.23 12.17
N PHE A 14 -10.97 14.18 11.77
CA PHE A 14 -10.14 14.04 10.58
C PHE A 14 -9.20 12.83 10.67
N LEU A 15 -8.58 12.62 11.84
CA LEU A 15 -7.66 11.50 12.05
C LEU A 15 -8.38 10.16 11.93
N ILE A 16 -9.56 10.01 12.53
CA ILE A 16 -10.38 8.81 12.43
C ILE A 16 -10.74 8.56 10.95
N VAL A 17 -11.26 9.58 10.26
CA VAL A 17 -11.61 9.47 8.83
C VAL A 17 -10.38 9.09 8.00
N SER A 18 -9.22 9.67 8.27
CA SER A 18 -8.00 9.39 7.52
C SER A 18 -7.46 7.99 7.77
N ILE A 19 -7.50 7.50 9.01
CA ILE A 19 -7.13 6.11 9.33
C ILE A 19 -8.06 5.16 8.60
N SER A 20 -9.38 5.35 8.76
CA SER A 20 -10.38 4.46 8.17
C SER A 20 -10.28 4.45 6.65
N LEU A 21 -10.14 5.61 6.02
CA LEU A 21 -10.00 5.75 4.57
C LEU A 21 -8.73 5.04 4.08
N THR A 22 -7.58 5.33 4.69
CA THR A 22 -6.30 4.72 4.27
C THR A 22 -6.33 3.21 4.47
N THR A 23 -6.87 2.75 5.60
CA THR A 23 -7.06 1.33 5.93
C THR A 23 -7.93 0.65 4.88
N ALA A 24 -9.09 1.24 4.56
CA ALA A 24 -9.99 0.72 3.55
C ALA A 24 -9.33 0.66 2.16
N ILE A 25 -8.58 1.69 1.78
CA ILE A 25 -7.86 1.75 0.49
C ILE A 25 -6.80 0.64 0.38
N PHE A 26 -5.91 0.50 1.37
CA PHE A 26 -4.86 -0.51 1.32
C PHE A 26 -5.45 -1.93 1.26
N ASN A 27 -6.50 -2.19 2.05
CA ASN A 27 -7.21 -3.46 1.99
C ASN A 27 -7.86 -3.65 0.61
N PHE A 28 -8.61 -2.66 0.12
CA PHE A 28 -9.24 -2.75 -1.19
C PHE A 28 -8.22 -3.04 -2.28
N ILE A 29 -7.07 -2.37 -2.28
CA ILE A 29 -5.98 -2.62 -3.24
C ILE A 29 -5.51 -4.08 -3.18
N TRP A 30 -5.17 -4.58 -1.99
CA TRP A 30 -4.66 -5.95 -1.83
C TRP A 30 -5.69 -6.98 -2.26
N TRP A 31 -6.95 -6.83 -1.84
CA TRP A 31 -8.01 -7.78 -2.12
C TRP A 31 -8.52 -7.68 -3.57
N LEU A 32 -8.53 -6.50 -4.17
CA LEU A 32 -8.84 -6.30 -5.59
C LEU A 32 -7.80 -7.01 -6.46
N TYR A 33 -6.51 -6.92 -6.12
CA TYR A 33 -5.44 -7.49 -6.92
C TYR A 33 -5.47 -9.03 -6.98
N LEU A 34 -5.99 -9.68 -5.95
CA LEU A 34 -6.20 -11.14 -5.94
C LEU A 34 -7.18 -11.61 -7.04
N ASN A 35 -7.99 -10.67 -7.57
CA ASN A 35 -9.00 -10.90 -8.60
C ASN A 35 -8.57 -10.51 -10.00
N ILE A 36 -7.29 -10.26 -10.24
CA ILE A 36 -6.81 -9.83 -11.57
C ILE A 36 -7.12 -10.83 -12.69
N ASN A 37 -7.44 -12.08 -12.35
CA ASN A 37 -7.86 -13.13 -13.29
C ASN A 37 -9.36 -13.51 -13.17
N GLY A 38 -10.22 -12.64 -12.63
CA GLY A 38 -11.69 -12.77 -12.76
C GLY A 38 -12.43 -13.77 -11.86
N ASN A 39 -11.76 -14.52 -10.98
CA ASN A 39 -12.43 -15.52 -10.13
C ASN A 39 -12.96 -14.91 -8.81
N LEU A 40 -14.05 -14.14 -8.90
CA LEU A 40 -14.74 -13.52 -7.76
C LEU A 40 -15.41 -14.55 -6.82
N GLU A 41 -15.75 -15.73 -7.33
CA GLU A 41 -16.58 -16.71 -6.63
C GLU A 41 -15.92 -17.35 -5.39
N ASN A 42 -14.62 -17.14 -5.17
CA ASN A 42 -13.87 -17.80 -4.10
C ASN A 42 -13.16 -16.86 -3.10
N LEU A 43 -13.39 -15.55 -3.15
CA LEU A 43 -12.70 -14.60 -2.25
C LEU A 43 -13.01 -14.82 -0.76
N PHE A 44 -14.17 -15.39 -0.46
CA PHE A 44 -14.68 -15.60 0.90
C PHE A 44 -15.19 -17.02 1.16
N SER A 45 -14.99 -17.96 0.23
CA SER A 45 -15.48 -19.34 0.37
C SER A 45 -14.68 -20.17 1.38
N GLN A 46 -13.54 -19.64 1.86
CA GLN A 46 -12.67 -20.29 2.87
C GLN A 46 -12.96 -19.89 4.33
N GLY A 47 -14.05 -19.16 4.59
CA GLY A 47 -14.55 -18.85 5.94
C GLY A 47 -13.47 -18.27 6.88
N GLN A 48 -13.08 -19.06 7.88
CA GLN A 48 -12.15 -18.65 8.94
C GLN A 48 -10.79 -18.15 8.42
N GLN A 49 -10.25 -18.71 7.35
CA GLN A 49 -8.96 -18.27 6.80
C GLN A 49 -9.06 -16.91 6.09
N SER A 50 -10.17 -16.62 5.42
CA SER A 50 -10.43 -15.30 4.83
C SER A 50 -10.61 -14.24 5.90
N GLU A 51 -11.31 -14.55 7.00
CA GLU A 51 -11.51 -13.63 8.13
C GLU A 51 -10.20 -13.27 8.83
N LEU A 52 -9.35 -14.27 9.10
CA LEU A 52 -8.03 -14.06 9.69
C LEU A 52 -7.11 -13.26 8.76
N SER A 53 -7.12 -13.58 7.46
CA SER A 53 -6.34 -12.82 6.47
C SER A 53 -6.77 -11.36 6.39
N LEU A 54 -8.08 -11.09 6.51
CA LEU A 54 -8.62 -9.74 6.53
C LEU A 54 -8.24 -9.00 7.82
N LEU A 55 -8.32 -9.65 8.98
CA LEU A 55 -7.87 -9.09 10.24
C LEU A 55 -6.38 -8.72 10.19
N TYR A 56 -5.57 -9.58 9.57
CA TYR A 56 -4.15 -9.35 9.34
C TYR A 56 -3.90 -8.13 8.43
N THR A 57 -4.57 -8.03 7.29
CA THR A 57 -4.40 -6.89 6.37
C THR A 57 -4.91 -5.58 6.97
N ILE A 58 -6.03 -5.59 7.70
CA ILE A 58 -6.50 -4.42 8.46
C ILE A 58 -5.43 -3.98 9.45
N SER A 59 -4.91 -4.90 10.26
CA SER A 59 -3.88 -4.62 11.26
C SER A 59 -2.61 -4.02 10.63
N LEU A 60 -2.14 -4.56 9.51
CA LEU A 60 -1.01 -3.99 8.78
C LEU A 60 -1.30 -2.59 8.25
N SER A 61 -2.45 -2.37 7.61
CA SER A 61 -2.79 -1.07 7.03
C SER A 61 -2.93 0.05 8.08
N VAL A 62 -3.49 -0.27 9.25
CA VAL A 62 -3.53 0.66 10.39
C VAL A 62 -2.11 0.95 10.89
N SER A 63 -1.26 -0.07 10.97
CA SER A 63 0.15 0.09 11.36
C SER A 63 0.92 0.97 10.38
N ILE A 64 0.74 0.79 9.07
CA ILE A 64 1.34 1.63 8.02
C ILE A 64 0.90 3.08 8.20
N PHE A 65 -0.40 3.32 8.44
CA PHE A 65 -0.88 4.68 8.67
C PHE A 65 -0.22 5.33 9.88
N ILE A 66 -0.19 4.66 11.02
CA ILE A 66 0.38 5.21 12.26
C ILE A 66 1.88 5.48 12.07
N GLY A 67 2.62 4.53 11.48
CA GLY A 67 4.06 4.63 11.27
C GLY A 67 4.47 5.72 10.29
N LEU A 68 3.75 5.86 9.17
CA LEU A 68 4.12 6.81 8.10
C LEU A 68 3.55 8.21 8.29
N ASN A 69 2.33 8.33 8.81
CA ASN A 69 1.68 9.64 8.90
C ASN A 69 2.25 10.49 10.05
N LYS A 70 2.86 9.85 11.07
CA LYS A 70 3.53 10.50 12.23
C LYS A 70 2.68 11.51 13.02
N ILE A 71 1.36 11.53 12.80
CA ILE A 71 0.42 12.37 13.57
C ILE A 71 0.26 11.83 14.99
N ILE A 72 0.33 10.50 15.13
CA ILE A 72 0.20 9.76 16.38
C ILE A 72 1.58 9.26 16.77
N SER A 73 1.86 9.13 18.07
CA SER A 73 3.10 8.50 18.53
C SER A 73 3.23 7.10 17.91
N THR A 74 4.40 6.82 17.35
CA THR A 74 4.72 5.53 16.71
C THR A 74 4.63 4.35 17.68
N HIS A 75 4.59 4.60 18.99
CA HIS A 75 4.37 3.55 19.99
C HIS A 75 2.97 2.91 19.85
N TRP A 76 1.96 3.68 19.41
CA TRP A 76 0.62 3.15 19.15
C TRP A 76 0.58 2.17 17.98
N GLN A 77 1.61 2.16 17.12
CA GLN A 77 1.76 1.21 16.03
C GLN A 77 1.97 -0.22 16.55
N LEU A 78 2.49 -0.39 17.77
CA LEU A 78 2.78 -1.72 18.34
C LEU A 78 1.51 -2.54 18.61
N ILE A 79 0.37 -1.89 18.86
CA ILE A 79 -0.91 -2.56 19.10
C ILE A 79 -1.37 -3.33 17.84
N PRO A 80 -1.60 -2.67 16.69
CA PRO A 80 -2.00 -3.36 15.47
C PRO A 80 -0.89 -4.30 14.95
N ILE A 81 0.40 -3.99 15.16
CA ILE A 81 1.48 -4.94 14.84
C ILE A 81 1.36 -6.22 15.66
N SER A 82 1.09 -6.12 16.97
CA SER A 82 0.92 -7.30 17.83
C SER A 82 -0.23 -8.18 17.36
N VAL A 83 -1.33 -7.58 16.91
CA VAL A 83 -2.47 -8.31 16.32
C VAL A 83 -2.02 -9.01 15.03
N ALA A 84 -1.32 -8.30 14.13
CA ALA A 84 -0.79 -8.89 12.90
C ALA A 84 0.17 -10.05 13.17
N LEU A 85 1.06 -9.95 14.17
CA LEU A 85 1.96 -11.03 14.59
C LEU A 85 1.22 -12.25 15.13
N ALA A 86 0.22 -12.04 16.00
CA ALA A 86 -0.59 -13.12 16.55
C ALA A 86 -1.35 -13.87 15.45
N VAL A 87 -1.94 -13.13 14.51
CA VAL A 87 -2.64 -13.72 13.36
C VAL A 87 -1.67 -14.43 12.42
N ALA A 88 -0.51 -13.84 12.12
CA ALA A 88 0.52 -14.46 11.30
C ALA A 88 1.01 -15.79 11.90
N TYR A 89 1.21 -15.83 13.22
CA TYR A 89 1.59 -17.05 13.93
C TYR A 89 0.49 -18.10 13.86
N TYR A 90 -0.78 -17.72 14.10
CA TYR A 90 -1.91 -18.63 14.05
C TYR A 90 -2.11 -19.23 12.64
N ILE A 91 -2.15 -18.39 11.60
CA ILE A 91 -2.25 -18.84 10.20
C ILE A 91 -1.04 -19.73 9.83
N GLY A 92 0.16 -19.30 10.20
CA GLY A 92 1.41 -20.01 9.92
C GLY A 92 1.45 -21.41 10.51
N ASN A 93 0.97 -21.57 11.75
CA ASN A 93 0.93 -22.85 12.45
C ASN A 93 -0.05 -23.85 11.81
N GLN A 94 -1.10 -23.38 11.15
CA GLN A 94 -2.07 -24.23 10.45
C GLN A 94 -1.61 -24.66 9.06
N GLN A 95 -0.64 -23.96 8.47
CA GLN A 95 -0.29 -24.09 7.05
C GLN A 95 1.12 -24.64 6.85
N ASN A 96 2.14 -23.78 6.95
CA ASN A 96 3.54 -24.12 6.75
C ASN A 96 4.44 -23.03 7.35
N TRP A 97 5.60 -23.43 7.88
CA TRP A 97 6.63 -22.53 8.39
C TRP A 97 7.09 -21.50 7.36
N LYS A 98 7.11 -21.83 6.06
CA LYS A 98 7.48 -20.88 4.99
C LYS A 98 6.50 -19.70 4.90
N ILE A 99 5.21 -19.99 4.99
CA ILE A 99 4.14 -18.98 4.95
C ILE A 99 4.18 -18.14 6.21
N MET A 100 4.43 -18.77 7.37
CA MET A 100 4.63 -18.08 8.62
C MET A 100 5.77 -17.05 8.51
N LEU A 101 6.93 -17.42 7.96
CA LEU A 101 8.05 -16.49 7.78
C LEU A 101 7.70 -15.32 6.86
N LEU A 102 7.03 -15.57 5.73
CA LEU A 102 6.59 -14.49 4.84
C LEU A 102 5.57 -13.55 5.52
N LEU A 103 4.63 -14.10 6.30
CA LEU A 103 3.68 -13.30 7.07
C LEU A 103 4.35 -12.52 8.19
N LEU A 104 5.41 -13.03 8.81
CA LEU A 104 6.11 -12.31 9.87
C LEU A 104 7.00 -11.18 9.32
N LEU A 105 7.43 -11.27 8.06
CA LEU A 105 8.38 -10.34 7.45
C LEU A 105 7.84 -8.89 7.41
N PHE A 106 6.59 -8.71 7.03
CA PHE A 106 5.97 -7.39 6.94
C PHE A 106 5.77 -6.71 8.31
N PRO A 107 5.15 -7.33 9.34
CA PRO A 107 5.03 -6.72 10.66
C PRO A 107 6.40 -6.49 11.30
N VAL A 108 7.39 -7.37 11.10
CA VAL A 108 8.77 -7.13 11.56
C VAL A 108 9.35 -5.89 10.91
N PHE A 109 9.23 -5.74 9.59
CA PHE A 109 9.65 -4.52 8.90
C PHE A 109 8.96 -3.26 9.48
N LEU A 110 7.67 -3.34 9.78
CA LEU A 110 6.93 -2.23 10.39
C LEU A 110 7.39 -1.88 11.82
N ILE A 111 7.89 -2.84 12.59
CA ILE A 111 8.56 -2.60 13.89
C ILE A 111 9.88 -1.85 13.69
N LEU A 112 10.63 -2.22 12.66
CA LEU A 112 11.94 -1.63 12.37
C LEU A 112 11.82 -0.21 11.80
N LEU A 113 10.77 0.07 11.03
CA LEU A 113 10.51 1.34 10.36
C LEU A 113 10.68 2.61 11.25
N PRO A 114 10.13 2.67 12.48
CA PRO A 114 10.31 3.83 13.37
C PRO A 114 11.72 3.97 13.98
N LEU A 115 12.59 2.95 13.90
CA LEU A 115 13.93 3.00 14.49
C LEU A 115 14.84 3.94 13.70
N LYS A 116 15.11 5.12 14.28
CA LYS A 116 15.98 6.15 13.67
C LYS A 116 17.36 5.63 13.26
N LYS A 117 17.92 4.69 14.04
CA LYS A 117 19.24 4.09 13.76
C LYS A 117 19.32 3.41 12.40
N LEU A 118 18.21 2.84 11.93
CA LEU A 118 18.14 2.09 10.68
C LEU A 118 17.94 2.97 9.44
N HIS A 119 17.64 4.27 9.61
CA HIS A 119 17.45 5.20 8.49
C HIS A 119 16.50 4.68 7.38
N LEU A 120 15.43 3.96 7.77
CA LEU A 120 14.48 3.35 6.83
C LEU A 120 13.53 4.34 6.15
N ILE A 121 13.47 5.60 6.61
CA ILE A 121 12.80 6.68 5.89
C ILE A 121 13.76 7.21 4.82
N SER A 122 14.03 6.34 3.86
CA SER A 122 14.97 6.52 2.77
C SER A 122 14.51 5.71 1.56
N ILE A 123 15.33 5.67 0.53
CA ILE A 123 15.11 4.90 -0.69
C ILE A 123 14.96 3.41 -0.36
N TYR A 124 15.76 2.89 0.57
CA TYR A 124 15.74 1.47 0.93
C TYR A 124 14.42 1.06 1.58
N GLY A 125 13.95 1.81 2.59
CA GLY A 125 12.66 1.48 3.21
C GLY A 125 11.46 1.74 2.30
N LEU A 126 11.59 2.62 1.30
CA LEU A 126 10.58 2.75 0.23
C LEU A 126 10.52 1.47 -0.62
N LEU A 127 11.67 0.95 -1.05
CA LEU A 127 11.73 -0.28 -1.82
C LEU A 127 11.22 -1.47 -1.00
N ASP A 128 11.64 -1.58 0.27
CA ASP A 128 11.21 -2.65 1.16
C ASP A 128 9.70 -2.61 1.40
N ILE A 129 9.12 -1.45 1.78
CA ILE A 129 7.67 -1.38 2.01
C ILE A 129 6.88 -1.67 0.74
N SER A 130 7.39 -1.21 -0.41
CA SER A 130 6.71 -1.41 -1.69
C SER A 130 6.77 -2.86 -2.12
N PHE A 131 7.90 -3.54 -1.89
CA PHE A 131 8.05 -4.96 -2.14
C PHE A 131 7.19 -5.80 -1.17
N MET A 132 7.15 -5.45 0.12
CA MET A 132 6.29 -6.14 1.08
C MET A 132 4.80 -5.97 0.73
N ALA A 133 4.37 -4.73 0.45
CA ALA A 133 2.97 -4.41 0.16
C ALA A 133 2.53 -4.84 -1.24
N GLY A 134 3.42 -4.77 -2.24
CA GLY A 134 3.10 -5.00 -3.64
C GLY A 134 3.43 -6.41 -4.14
N PHE A 135 4.32 -7.14 -3.47
CA PHE A 135 4.76 -8.46 -3.91
C PHE A 135 4.50 -9.53 -2.84
N VAL A 136 5.11 -9.40 -1.66
CA VAL A 136 5.11 -10.45 -0.63
C VAL A 136 3.69 -10.69 -0.10
N LEU A 137 3.00 -9.64 0.33
CA LEU A 137 1.67 -9.77 0.93
C LEU A 137 0.64 -10.34 -0.07
N PRO A 138 0.47 -9.79 -1.29
CA PRO A 138 -0.46 -10.37 -2.26
C PRO A 138 -0.12 -11.81 -2.64
N SER A 139 1.17 -12.18 -2.72
CA SER A 139 1.59 -13.56 -2.95
C SER A 139 1.09 -14.50 -1.84
N VAL A 140 1.31 -14.11 -0.58
CA VAL A 140 0.85 -14.93 0.55
C VAL A 140 -0.68 -15.02 0.56
N LEU A 141 -1.39 -13.92 0.35
CA LEU A 141 -2.84 -13.92 0.34
C LEU A 141 -3.40 -14.82 -0.77
N LEU A 142 -2.83 -14.77 -1.97
CA LEU A 142 -3.25 -15.65 -3.06
C LEU A 142 -2.93 -17.12 -2.76
N TYR A 143 -1.78 -17.40 -2.16
CA TYR A 143 -1.42 -18.75 -1.76
C TYR A 143 -2.40 -19.29 -0.71
N LEU A 144 -2.75 -18.50 0.31
CA LEU A 144 -3.75 -18.90 1.30
C LEU A 144 -5.10 -19.20 0.65
N GLN A 145 -5.52 -18.38 -0.32
CA GLN A 145 -6.80 -18.55 -1.02
C GLN A 145 -6.85 -19.71 -2.03
N LYS A 146 -5.76 -19.94 -2.78
CA LYS A 146 -5.77 -20.86 -3.93
C LYS A 146 -4.84 -22.06 -3.77
N GLY A 147 -4.03 -22.10 -2.72
CA GLY A 147 -3.01 -23.12 -2.47
C GLY A 147 -1.84 -23.11 -3.46
N ARG A 148 -1.80 -22.18 -4.42
CA ARG A 148 -0.79 -22.10 -5.49
C ARG A 148 -0.60 -20.67 -6.00
N LEU A 149 0.59 -20.43 -6.55
CA LEU A 149 0.96 -19.19 -7.25
C LEU A 149 1.10 -19.45 -8.74
N THR A 150 0.51 -18.59 -9.58
CA THR A 150 0.69 -18.65 -11.04
C THR A 150 1.78 -17.68 -11.48
N LYS A 151 2.51 -18.03 -12.54
CA LYS A 151 3.55 -17.16 -13.11
C LYS A 151 2.99 -15.80 -13.54
N ASP A 152 1.80 -15.80 -14.16
CA ASP A 152 1.16 -14.58 -14.63
C ASP A 152 0.80 -13.64 -13.47
N PHE A 153 0.36 -14.19 -12.34
CA PHE A 153 0.13 -13.39 -11.14
C PHE A 153 1.43 -12.82 -10.59
N LEU A 154 2.50 -13.62 -10.47
CA LEU A 154 3.79 -13.13 -9.99
C LEU A 154 4.36 -12.01 -10.88
N ASN A 155 4.17 -12.12 -12.20
CA ASN A 155 4.56 -11.07 -13.13
C ASN A 155 3.73 -9.80 -12.93
N SER A 156 2.43 -9.92 -12.68
CA SER A 156 1.58 -8.77 -12.42
C SER A 156 1.94 -8.06 -11.11
N LEU A 157 2.47 -8.73 -10.09
CA LEU A 157 2.88 -8.08 -8.84
C LEU A 157 3.96 -7.00 -9.01
N LEU A 158 4.71 -7.04 -10.11
CA LEU A 158 5.70 -6.00 -10.41
C LEU A 158 5.02 -4.65 -10.65
N LEU A 159 3.89 -4.63 -11.36
CA LEU A 159 3.06 -3.44 -11.54
C LEU A 159 2.61 -2.87 -10.19
N LEU A 160 2.08 -3.73 -9.30
CA LEU A 160 1.63 -3.33 -7.98
C LEU A 160 2.78 -2.77 -7.12
N THR A 161 3.94 -3.42 -7.16
CA THR A 161 5.15 -3.00 -6.44
C THR A 161 5.63 -1.62 -6.91
N LEU A 162 5.68 -1.38 -8.22
CA LEU A 162 6.02 -0.06 -8.76
C LEU A 162 4.99 1.00 -8.42
N THR A 163 3.72 0.62 -8.35
CA THR A 163 2.63 1.51 -7.95
C THR A 163 2.85 2.00 -6.52
N PHE A 164 3.08 1.09 -5.56
CA PHE A 164 3.45 1.48 -4.20
C PHE A 164 4.72 2.35 -4.18
N THR A 165 5.75 1.99 -4.96
CA THR A 165 7.02 2.72 -5.01
C THR A 165 6.80 4.17 -5.47
N PHE A 166 6.05 4.37 -6.55
CA PHE A 166 5.78 5.68 -7.13
C PHE A 166 4.96 6.57 -6.19
N PHE A 167 3.84 6.06 -5.67
CA PHE A 167 2.92 6.85 -4.84
C PHE A 167 3.45 7.11 -3.42
N LEU A 168 4.26 6.20 -2.86
CA LEU A 168 4.85 6.39 -1.52
C LEU A 168 6.19 7.15 -1.55
N ALA A 169 6.77 7.40 -2.72
CA ALA A 169 8.05 8.11 -2.85
C ALA A 169 8.07 9.46 -2.11
N GLY A 170 6.98 10.23 -2.20
CA GLY A 170 6.86 11.53 -1.54
C GLY A 170 6.75 11.49 -0.01
N ILE A 171 6.56 10.30 0.57
CA ILE A 171 6.45 10.08 2.01
C ILE A 171 7.80 9.64 2.59
N PHE A 172 8.52 8.78 1.88
CA PHE A 172 9.79 8.22 2.32
C PHE A 172 11.01 9.11 2.01
N ILE A 173 10.99 9.83 0.89
CA ILE A 173 12.16 10.56 0.42
C ILE A 173 12.04 12.05 0.77
N SER A 174 12.91 12.53 1.65
CA SER A 174 12.96 13.93 2.07
C SER A 174 13.71 14.83 1.08
N SER A 175 14.75 14.31 0.41
CA SER A 175 15.55 15.06 -0.57
C SER A 175 14.77 15.32 -1.85
N LYS A 176 14.70 16.59 -2.27
CA LYS A 176 13.98 17.01 -3.49
C LYS A 176 14.53 16.31 -4.74
N ILE A 177 15.86 16.22 -4.87
CA ILE A 177 16.53 15.63 -6.03
C ILE A 177 16.29 14.13 -6.09
N GLN A 178 16.49 13.42 -4.98
CA GLN A 178 16.26 11.98 -4.93
C GLN A 178 14.79 11.63 -5.18
N LYS A 179 13.86 12.41 -4.60
CA LYS A 179 12.43 12.23 -4.84
C LYS A 179 12.08 12.44 -6.31
N PHE A 180 12.63 13.47 -6.94
CA PHE A 180 12.45 13.72 -8.38
C PHE A 180 12.92 12.53 -9.21
N LEU A 181 14.15 12.06 -8.98
CA LEU A 181 14.74 10.93 -9.72
C LEU A 181 13.93 9.65 -9.51
N ILE A 182 13.61 9.30 -8.27
CA ILE A 182 12.91 8.04 -7.97
C ILE A 182 11.47 8.08 -8.46
N SER A 183 10.76 9.18 -8.29
CA SER A 183 9.40 9.32 -8.84
C SER A 183 9.40 9.31 -10.37
N LEU A 184 10.43 9.85 -11.02
CA LEU A 184 10.57 9.78 -12.47
C LEU A 184 10.87 8.35 -12.95
N VAL A 185 11.84 7.68 -12.34
CA VAL A 185 12.21 6.30 -12.69
C VAL A 185 11.05 5.33 -12.42
N SER A 186 10.44 5.40 -11.24
CA SER A 186 9.30 4.53 -10.91
C SER A 186 8.06 4.85 -11.76
N GLY A 187 7.77 6.13 -12.02
CA GLY A 187 6.64 6.53 -12.87
C GLY A 187 6.82 6.12 -14.33
N THR A 188 8.01 6.31 -14.89
CA THR A 188 8.33 5.85 -16.26
C THR A 188 8.28 4.33 -16.36
N ALA A 189 8.86 3.61 -15.40
CA ALA A 189 8.75 2.15 -15.35
C ALA A 189 7.29 1.67 -15.27
N LEU A 190 6.45 2.34 -14.47
CA LEU A 190 5.02 2.03 -14.35
C LEU A 190 4.29 2.21 -15.70
N ILE A 191 4.56 3.31 -16.42
CA ILE A 191 3.99 3.55 -17.75
C ILE A 191 4.45 2.46 -18.73
N VAL A 192 5.74 2.12 -18.74
CA VAL A 192 6.28 1.06 -19.63
C VAL A 192 5.59 -0.28 -19.36
N ILE A 193 5.40 -0.64 -18.09
CA ILE A 193 4.72 -1.88 -17.73
C ILE A 193 3.23 -1.86 -18.07
N CYS A 194 2.54 -0.75 -17.84
CA CYS A 194 1.15 -0.61 -18.31
C CYS A 194 1.06 -0.70 -19.84
N SER A 195 2.12 -0.31 -20.57
CA SER A 195 2.13 -0.34 -22.05
C SER A 195 2.28 -1.75 -22.63
N ILE A 196 2.58 -2.76 -21.79
CA ILE A 196 2.64 -4.18 -22.21
C ILE A 196 1.24 -4.70 -22.56
N ASN A 197 0.21 -4.17 -21.90
CA ASN A 197 -1.18 -4.50 -22.18
C ASN A 197 -1.78 -3.54 -23.22
N ASP A 198 -3.02 -3.78 -23.63
CA ASP A 198 -3.68 -3.01 -24.68
C ASP A 198 -3.85 -1.52 -24.36
N HIS A 199 -3.65 -0.68 -25.38
CA HIS A 199 -3.71 0.78 -25.28
C HIS A 199 -5.14 1.29 -25.42
N ASN A 200 -5.96 1.05 -24.40
CA ASN A 200 -7.35 1.51 -24.34
C ASN A 200 -7.50 2.85 -23.58
N LEU A 201 -8.74 3.33 -23.41
CA LEU A 201 -9.03 4.57 -22.69
C LEU A 201 -8.49 4.55 -21.24
N TRP A 202 -8.49 3.38 -20.59
CA TRP A 202 -8.01 3.22 -19.22
C TRP A 202 -6.48 3.40 -19.12
N PHE A 203 -5.74 2.94 -20.12
CA PHE A 203 -4.29 3.17 -20.24
C PHE A 203 -3.96 4.67 -20.26
N PHE A 204 -4.59 5.44 -21.15
CA PHE A 204 -4.36 6.88 -21.25
C PHE A 204 -4.80 7.62 -19.97
N GLY A 205 -5.92 7.22 -19.37
CA GLY A 205 -6.34 7.74 -18.07
C GLY A 205 -5.29 7.51 -16.98
N ASN A 206 -4.68 6.33 -16.94
CA ASN A 206 -3.65 6.00 -15.96
C ASN A 206 -2.37 6.83 -16.19
N ILE A 207 -1.94 7.01 -17.45
CA ILE A 207 -0.80 7.88 -17.78
C ILE A 207 -1.03 9.31 -17.29
N ILE A 208 -2.18 9.89 -17.60
CA ILE A 208 -2.51 11.25 -17.18
C ILE A 208 -2.43 11.36 -15.65
N LEU A 209 -2.98 10.38 -14.93
CA LEU A 209 -2.96 10.34 -13.47
C LEU A 209 -1.54 10.20 -12.91
N ILE A 210 -0.68 9.37 -13.50
CA ILE A 210 0.74 9.23 -13.12
C ILE A 210 1.48 10.56 -13.34
N VAL A 211 1.35 11.17 -14.53
CA VAL A 211 2.03 12.44 -14.86
C VAL A 211 1.57 13.57 -13.94
N LEU A 212 0.26 13.70 -13.69
CA LEU A 212 -0.27 14.67 -12.75
C LEU A 212 0.31 14.42 -11.36
N THR A 213 0.26 13.18 -10.86
CA THR A 213 0.81 12.84 -9.54
C THR A 213 2.28 13.19 -9.43
N TRP A 214 3.08 12.92 -10.47
CA TRP A 214 4.49 13.27 -10.50
C TRP A 214 4.72 14.78 -10.40
N LEU A 215 3.91 15.58 -11.10
CA LEU A 215 3.92 17.05 -10.98
C LEU A 215 3.55 17.49 -9.56
N PHE A 216 2.50 16.90 -8.97
CA PHE A 216 2.08 17.17 -7.59
C PHE A 216 3.17 16.82 -6.58
N LEU A 217 3.79 15.65 -6.69
CA LEU A 217 4.88 15.19 -5.83
C LEU A 217 6.06 16.15 -5.82
N ASN A 218 6.40 16.73 -6.98
CA ASN A 218 7.60 17.56 -7.13
C ASN A 218 7.34 19.05 -6.88
N LYS A 219 6.16 19.58 -7.23
CA LYS A 219 5.85 21.02 -7.10
C LYS A 219 5.07 21.38 -5.84
N LEU A 220 4.23 20.48 -5.32
CA LEU A 220 3.29 20.80 -4.24
C LEU A 220 3.69 20.17 -2.91
N THR A 221 3.89 21.03 -1.91
CA THR A 221 4.14 20.59 -0.53
C THR A 221 2.83 20.42 0.22
N LEU A 222 2.22 19.25 0.11
CA LEU A 222 1.09 18.86 0.96
C LEU A 222 1.53 18.82 2.43
N ARG A 223 0.67 19.30 3.35
CA ARG A 223 0.92 19.16 4.79
C ARG A 223 0.95 17.69 5.16
N GLN A 224 1.85 17.31 6.08
CA GLN A 224 2.09 15.92 6.48
C GLN A 224 0.79 15.15 6.74
N LYS A 225 -0.16 15.78 7.44
CA LYS A 225 -1.48 15.25 7.83
C LYS A 225 -2.28 14.63 6.67
N TYR A 226 -2.16 15.19 5.47
CA TYR A 226 -2.95 14.81 4.30
C TYR A 226 -2.16 13.94 3.31
N ARG A 227 -0.83 13.79 3.46
CA ARG A 227 0.02 13.14 2.44
C ARG A 227 -0.40 11.70 2.19
N LEU A 228 -0.40 10.88 3.23
CA LEU A 228 -0.71 9.46 3.10
C LEU A 228 -2.13 9.19 2.59
N PRO A 229 -3.21 9.77 3.17
CA PRO A 229 -4.56 9.51 2.67
C PRO A 229 -4.73 9.99 1.22
N PHE A 230 -4.20 11.15 0.86
CA PHE A 230 -4.29 11.67 -0.50
C PHE A 230 -3.55 10.78 -1.52
N PHE A 231 -2.30 10.41 -1.25
CA PHE A 231 -1.54 9.54 -2.16
C PHE A 231 -2.13 8.13 -2.23
N SER A 232 -2.66 7.59 -1.12
CA SER A 232 -3.35 6.30 -1.14
C SER A 232 -4.60 6.33 -2.03
N LEU A 233 -5.36 7.43 -2.02
CA LEU A 233 -6.56 7.59 -2.82
C LEU A 233 -6.24 7.66 -4.31
N ILE A 234 -5.21 8.42 -4.70
CA ILE A 234 -4.77 8.46 -6.10
C ILE A 234 -4.18 7.11 -6.53
N MET A 235 -3.42 6.45 -5.65
CA MET A 235 -2.89 5.10 -5.87
C MET A 235 -4.00 4.09 -6.15
N LEU A 236 -5.09 4.14 -5.39
CA LEU A 236 -6.28 3.32 -5.63
C LEU A 236 -6.83 3.52 -7.04
N PHE A 237 -7.03 4.78 -7.45
CA PHE A 237 -7.53 5.06 -8.81
C PHE A 237 -6.59 4.53 -9.89
N SER A 238 -5.28 4.71 -9.73
CA SER A 238 -4.29 4.18 -10.67
C SER A 238 -4.40 2.65 -10.82
N ILE A 239 -4.55 1.94 -9.71
CA ILE A 239 -4.70 0.48 -9.70
C ILE A 239 -6.02 0.08 -10.35
N CYS A 240 -7.14 0.74 -10.03
CA CYS A 240 -8.42 0.46 -10.68
C CYS A 240 -8.35 0.65 -12.19
N LEU A 241 -7.72 1.74 -12.67
CA LEU A 241 -7.52 1.98 -14.10
C LEU A 241 -6.68 0.88 -14.74
N ALA A 242 -5.58 0.47 -14.09
CA ALA A 242 -4.73 -0.60 -14.60
C ALA A 242 -5.47 -1.96 -14.62
N MET A 243 -6.29 -2.25 -13.62
CA MET A 243 -7.13 -3.47 -13.58
C MET A 243 -8.18 -3.47 -14.68
N PHE A 244 -8.85 -2.34 -14.91
CA PHE A 244 -9.79 -2.21 -16.03
C PHE A 244 -9.10 -2.29 -17.38
N GLN A 245 -7.86 -1.81 -17.49
CA GLN A 245 -7.06 -1.97 -18.70
C GLN A 245 -6.79 -3.45 -18.99
N ILE A 246 -6.42 -4.23 -17.98
CA ILE A 246 -6.07 -5.66 -18.11
C ILE A 246 -7.28 -6.52 -18.47
N ASN A 247 -8.47 -6.13 -18.02
CA ASN A 247 -9.70 -6.91 -18.17
C ASN A 247 -10.61 -6.44 -19.32
N ALA A 248 -10.23 -5.40 -20.06
CA ALA A 248 -11.00 -4.84 -21.17
C ALA A 248 -10.60 -5.48 -22.50
#